data_AF-A0A937YIT4-F1
#
_entry.id   AF-A0A937YIT4-F1
#
_cell.length_a   1.000
_cell.length_b   1.000
_cell.length_c   1.000
_cell.angle_alpha   90.00
_cell.angle_beta   90.00
_cell.angle_gamma   90.00
#
_symmetry.space_group_name_H-M   'P 1'
#
loop_
_entity.id
_entity.type
_entity.pdbx_description
1 polymer ?
#
loop_
_entity_poly.entity_id
_entity_poly.type
_entity_poly.pdbx_seq_one_letter_code
_entity_poly.pdbx_strand_id
1 'polypeptide(L)'
;MTEIRRSFHLHLVSDATGETSLMLARAALAQFEGVTVTEHQWPLVRTVAQVRRVVADVEAHPGVVFYTLVEPEVRRELETACRLFG
;
A
#
# COMPACT_ATOMS: atom_id res chain seq x y z
N MET A 1 -27.99 15.76 -6.79
CA MET A 1 -27.49 14.95 -5.67
C MET A 1 -26.02 14.67 -5.96
N THR A 2 -25.11 15.45 -5.41
CA THR A 2 -23.67 15.31 -5.69
C THR A 2 -23.14 14.20 -4.80
N GLU A 3 -22.80 13.05 -5.36
CA GLU A 3 -22.15 12.00 -4.59
C GLU A 3 -20.80 12.50 -4.05
N ILE A 4 -20.60 12.36 -2.75
CA ILE A 4 -19.31 12.65 -2.11
C ILE A 4 -18.36 11.53 -2.50
N ARG A 5 -17.53 11.75 -3.53
CA ARG A 5 -16.46 10.82 -3.89
C ARG A 5 -15.31 10.93 -2.91
N ARG A 6 -15.00 9.86 -2.20
CA ARG A 6 -13.84 9.80 -1.30
C ARG A 6 -12.63 9.33 -2.08
N SER A 7 -11.57 10.15 -2.12
CA SER A 7 -10.30 9.79 -2.75
C SER A 7 -9.25 9.40 -1.73
N PHE A 8 -8.52 8.30 -1.95
CA PHE A 8 -7.37 7.95 -1.11
C PHE A 8 -6.27 7.22 -1.89
N HIS A 9 -5.07 7.17 -1.30
CA HIS A 9 -3.93 6.43 -1.83
C HIS A 9 -3.89 5.00 -1.28
N LEU A 10 -3.60 4.04 -2.15
CA LEU A 10 -3.39 2.64 -1.77
C LEU A 10 -2.00 2.20 -2.24
N HIS A 11 -1.14 1.88 -1.29
CA HIS A 11 0.22 1.40 -1.53
C HIS A 11 0.24 -0.12 -1.44
N LEU A 12 0.59 -0.78 -2.55
CA LEU A 12 0.65 -2.24 -2.68
C LEU A 12 2.11 -2.68 -2.66
N VAL A 13 2.55 -3.31 -1.57
CA VAL A 13 3.96 -3.66 -1.34
C VAL A 13 4.17 -5.17 -1.39
N SER A 14 5.07 -5.67 -2.23
CA SER A 14 5.28 -7.11 -2.39
C SER A 14 6.76 -7.46 -2.55
N ASP A 15 7.20 -8.58 -1.97
CA ASP A 15 8.53 -9.16 -2.20
C ASP A 15 8.64 -9.90 -3.56
N ALA A 16 7.50 -10.18 -4.19
CA ALA A 16 7.35 -10.76 -5.53
C ALA A 16 6.83 -9.70 -6.52
N THR A 17 5.96 -10.10 -7.47
CA THR A 17 5.41 -9.19 -8.49
C THR A 17 4.24 -8.33 -7.99
N GLY A 18 3.58 -8.72 -6.89
CA GLY A 18 2.44 -7.98 -6.33
C GLY A 18 1.10 -8.20 -7.04
N GLU A 19 1.02 -9.06 -8.06
CA GLU A 19 -0.21 -9.31 -8.82
C GLU A 19 -1.34 -9.86 -7.95
N THR A 20 -1.03 -10.79 -7.04
CA THR A 20 -2.01 -11.33 -6.09
C THR A 20 -2.58 -10.23 -5.20
N SER A 21 -1.72 -9.39 -4.63
CA SER A 21 -2.12 -8.28 -3.76
C SER A 21 -2.98 -7.26 -4.48
N LEU A 22 -2.63 -6.96 -5.75
CA LEU A 22 -3.40 -6.08 -6.62
C LEU A 22 -4.79 -6.64 -6.93
N MET A 23 -4.89 -7.93 -7.27
CA MET A 23 -6.18 -8.59 -7.55
C MET A 23 -7.08 -8.58 -6.31
N LEU A 24 -6.54 -8.91 -5.13
CA LEU A 24 -7.29 -8.86 -3.88
C LEU A 24 -7.74 -7.44 -3.54
N ALA A 25 -6.86 -6.45 -3.70
CA ALA A 25 -7.21 -5.05 -3.50
C ALA A 25 -8.36 -4.61 -4.40
N ARG A 26 -8.29 -4.91 -5.71
CA ARG A 26 -9.36 -4.58 -6.66
C ARG A 26 -10.67 -5.29 -6.34
N ALA A 27 -10.62 -6.56 -5.97
CA ALA A 27 -11.81 -7.30 -5.56
C ALA A 27 -12.48 -6.69 -4.32
N ALA A 28 -11.68 -6.25 -3.34
CA ALA A 28 -12.17 -5.55 -2.16
C ALA A 28 -12.74 -4.16 -2.51
N LEU A 29 -12.03 -3.38 -3.34
CA LEU A 29 -12.47 -2.05 -3.77
C LEU A 29 -13.79 -2.09 -4.55
N ALA A 30 -14.05 -3.15 -5.31
CA ALA A 30 -15.32 -3.35 -6.01
C ALA A 30 -16.53 -3.46 -5.07
N GLN A 31 -16.33 -3.67 -3.77
CA GLN A 31 -17.40 -3.69 -2.76
C GLN A 31 -17.79 -2.28 -2.26
N PHE A 32 -17.07 -1.24 -2.66
CA PHE A 32 -17.29 0.13 -2.18
C PHE A 32 -17.66 1.08 -3.32
N GLU A 33 -18.88 1.63 -3.27
CA GLU A 33 -19.33 2.66 -4.20
C GLU A 33 -18.82 4.05 -3.77
N GLY A 34 -18.67 4.97 -4.72
CA GLY A 34 -18.27 6.36 -4.45
C GLY A 34 -16.83 6.54 -3.99
N VAL A 35 -15.97 5.54 -4.18
CA VAL A 35 -14.54 5.61 -3.84
C VAL A 35 -13.69 5.79 -5.10
N THR A 36 -12.67 6.64 -5.03
CA THR A 36 -11.64 6.77 -6.06
C THR A 36 -10.28 6.47 -5.42
N VAL A 37 -9.50 5.58 -6.02
CA VAL A 37 -8.21 5.15 -5.45
C VAL A 37 -7.08 5.47 -6.40
N THR A 38 -6.00 6.03 -5.86
CA THR A 38 -4.71 6.10 -6.55
C THR A 38 -3.86 4.93 -6.09
N GLU A 39 -3.65 3.95 -6.98
CA GLU A 39 -2.82 2.77 -6.73
C GLU A 39 -1.32 3.11 -6.91
N HIS A 40 -0.51 2.81 -5.90
CA HIS A 40 0.95 2.86 -5.94
C HIS A 40 1.49 1.45 -5.77
N GLN A 41 2.24 0.94 -6.75
CA GLN A 41 2.72 -0.45 -6.75
C GLN A 41 4.22 -0.52 -6.48
N TRP A 42 4.59 -1.35 -5.50
CA TRP A 42 5.95 -1.56 -5.05
C TRP A 42 6.32 -3.05 -5.12
N PRO A 43 6.62 -3.56 -6.33
CA PRO A 43 7.05 -4.94 -6.49
C PRO A 43 8.52 -5.13 -6.08
N LEU A 44 8.90 -6.37 -5.81
CA LEU A 44 10.27 -6.82 -5.54
C LEU A 44 10.94 -6.11 -4.34
N VAL A 45 10.16 -5.76 -3.32
CA VAL A 45 10.65 -5.15 -2.07
C VAL A 45 11.15 -6.25 -1.13
N ARG A 46 12.47 -6.39 -1.06
CA ARG A 46 13.18 -7.48 -0.36
C ARG A 46 14.22 -7.00 0.64
N THR A 47 14.39 -5.68 0.75
CA THR A 47 15.43 -5.09 1.60
C THR A 47 14.87 -3.90 2.37
N VAL A 48 15.45 -3.65 3.54
CA VAL A 48 15.15 -2.47 4.38
C VAL A 48 15.34 -1.17 3.59
N ALA A 49 16.38 -1.09 2.74
CA ALA A 49 16.62 0.09 1.91
C ALA A 49 15.49 0.35 0.90
N GLN A 50 14.89 -0.70 0.32
CA GLN A 50 13.71 -0.55 -0.55
C GLN A 50 12.49 -0.13 0.24
N VAL A 51 12.27 -0.70 1.43
CA VAL A 51 11.17 -0.29 2.33
C VAL A 51 11.26 1.19 2.64
N ARG A 52 12.44 1.73 2.93
CA ARG A 52 12.60 3.17 3.19
C ARG A 52 12.18 4.07 2.02
N ARG A 53 12.33 3.59 0.77
CA ARG A 53 11.82 4.30 -0.41
C ARG A 53 10.30 4.27 -0.47
N VAL A 54 9.70 3.12 -0.17
CA VAL A 54 8.24 2.99 -0.06
C VAL A 54 7.71 3.93 1.02
N VAL A 55 8.34 3.95 2.19
CA VAL A 55 7.98 4.81 3.33
C VAL A 55 8.03 6.29 2.94
N ALA A 56 9.07 6.73 2.24
CA ALA A 56 9.16 8.11 1.77
C ALA A 56 7.99 8.49 0.82
N ASP A 57 7.55 7.55 -0.03
CA ASP A 57 6.40 7.80 -0.91
C ASP A 57 5.06 7.75 -0.15
N VAL A 58 4.94 6.89 0.87
CA VAL A 58 3.79 6.88 1.78
C VAL A 58 3.68 8.20 2.55
N GLU A 59 4.81 8.78 3.00
CA GLU A 59 4.83 10.11 3.63
C GLU A 59 4.38 11.21 2.66
N ALA A 60 4.82 11.15 1.40
CA ALA A 60 4.43 12.12 0.37
C ALA A 60 2.97 11.95 -0.08
N HIS A 61 2.46 10.73 -0.08
CA HIS A 61 1.11 10.36 -0.52
C HIS A 61 0.40 9.51 0.56
N PRO A 62 -0.03 10.10 1.69
CA PRO A 62 -0.60 9.36 2.80
C PRO A 62 -1.79 8.49 2.40
N GLY A 63 -1.81 7.25 2.87
CA GLY A 63 -2.83 6.29 2.48
C GLY A 63 -2.66 4.92 3.11
N VAL A 64 -3.49 3.97 2.66
CA VAL A 64 -3.47 2.59 3.14
C VAL A 64 -2.27 1.86 2.56
N VAL A 65 -1.54 1.12 3.41
CA VAL A 65 -0.45 0.24 2.98
C VAL A 65 -0.92 -1.21 3.10
N PHE A 66 -1.00 -1.91 1.97
CA PHE A 66 -1.38 -3.32 1.88
C PHE A 66 -0.20 -4.12 1.33
N TYR A 67 0.26 -5.13 2.07
CA TYR A 67 1.54 -5.77 1.76
C TYR A 67 1.52 -7.31 1.83
N THR A 68 2.43 -7.92 1.08
CA THR A 68 2.77 -9.35 1.16
C THR A 68 4.29 -9.49 1.26
N LEU A 69 4.82 -9.44 2.49
CA LEU A 69 6.27 -9.47 2.76
C LEU A 69 6.57 -10.67 3.65
N VAL A 70 7.41 -11.59 3.16
CA VAL A 70 7.79 -12.80 3.89
C VAL A 70 8.90 -12.52 4.90
N GLU A 71 9.95 -11.80 4.49
CA GLU A 71 11.15 -11.53 5.30
C GLU A 71 10.81 -10.72 6.57
N PRO A 72 11.01 -11.28 7.78
CA PRO A 72 10.62 -10.62 9.02
C PRO A 72 11.23 -9.23 9.25
N GLU A 73 12.50 -9.04 8.90
CA GLU A 73 13.17 -7.74 9.09
C GLU A 73 12.57 -6.65 8.20
N VAL A 74 12.35 -6.98 6.93
CA VAL A 74 11.75 -6.07 5.93
C VAL A 74 10.32 -5.70 6.32
N ARG A 75 9.52 -6.70 6.73
CA ARG A 75 8.16 -6.48 7.22
C ARG A 75 8.14 -5.58 8.45
N ARG A 76 9.04 -5.84 9.41
CA ARG A 76 9.11 -5.07 10.67
C ARG A 76 9.47 -3.62 10.42
N GLU A 77 10.40 -3.32 9.51
CA GLU A 77 10.73 -1.94 9.13
C GLU A 77 9.48 -1.21 8.60
N LEU A 78 8.74 -1.84 7.67
CA LEU A 78 7.54 -1.24 7.08
C LEU A 78 6.48 -0.97 8.15
N GLU A 79 6.17 -1.96 8.99
CA GLU A 79 5.18 -1.81 10.07
C GLU A 79 5.60 -0.74 11.09
N THR A 80 6.88 -0.68 11.43
CA THR A 80 7.39 0.30 12.38
C THR A 80 7.22 1.71 11.82
N ALA A 81 7.57 1.93 10.55
CA ALA A 81 7.37 3.20 9.89
C ALA A 81 5.88 3.59 9.84
N CYS A 82 5.00 2.67 9.42
CA CYS A 82 3.56 2.95 9.35
C CYS A 82 2.96 3.31 10.72
N ARG A 83 3.39 2.68 11.82
CA ARG A 83 2.93 3.02 13.18
C ARG A 83 3.34 4.42 13.63
N LEU A 84 4.41 4.99 13.06
CA LEU A 84 4.83 6.36 13.37
C LEU A 84 3.95 7.40 12.65
N PHE A 85 3.23 7.01 11.61
CA PHE A 85 2.37 7.91 10.84
C PHE A 85 0.94 8.03 11.38
N GLY A 86 0.46 7.06 12.16
CA GLY A 86 -0.87 7.06 12.78
C GLY A 86 -1.63 5.76 12.55
#